data_AF-A0A8I2YBX9-F1
#
_entry.id   AF-A0A8I2YBX9-F1
#
_cell.length_a   1.000
_cell.length_b   1.000
_cell.length_c   1.000
_cell.angle_alpha   90.00
_cell.angle_beta   90.00
_cell.angle_gamma   90.00
#
_symmetry.space_group_name_H-M   'P 1'
#
loop_
_entity.id
_entity.type
_entity.pdbx_description
1 polymer ?
#
loop_
_entity_poly.entity_id
_entity_poly.type
_entity_poly.pdbx_seq_one_letter_code
_entity_poly.pdbx_strand_id
1 'polypeptide(L)'
;MRIYHPRLAWYIDIRANGASYISLADFFQQLFAALNKPISKYDYYNNELDDEDRNILTHIYLNRCRSQEEKQEGVKRVDFLRGKIEWMGLVAGKNGMWRLKTA
;
A
#
# COMPACT_ATOMS: atom_id res chain seq x y z
N MET A 1 3.87 -5.07 -14.66
CA MET A 1 2.43 -4.85 -14.42
C MET A 1 2.27 -3.70 -13.45
N ARG A 2 1.48 -2.67 -13.79
CA ARG A 2 1.21 -1.52 -12.92
C ARG A 2 -0.12 -1.69 -12.20
N ILE A 3 -0.09 -1.54 -10.88
CA ILE A 3 -1.24 -1.68 -9.99
C ILE A 3 -1.57 -0.32 -9.36
N TYR A 4 -2.85 -0.04 -9.20
CA TYR A 4 -3.33 1.09 -8.41
C TYR A 4 -4.41 0.65 -7.41
N HIS A 5 -4.59 1.44 -6.36
CA HIS A 5 -5.69 1.32 -5.42
C HIS A 5 -6.23 2.73 -5.12
N PRO A 6 -7.55 2.97 -5.10
CA PRO A 6 -8.10 4.32 -4.93
C PRO A 6 -7.68 5.05 -3.64
N ARG A 7 -7.27 4.32 -2.62
CA ARG A 7 -6.77 4.89 -1.35
C ARG A 7 -5.25 5.06 -1.28
N LEU A 8 -4.50 4.58 -2.28
CA LEU A 8 -3.04 4.72 -2.29
C LEU A 8 -2.65 5.88 -3.19
N ALA A 9 -1.78 6.75 -2.69
CA ALA A 9 -1.18 7.83 -3.47
C ALA A 9 -0.12 7.32 -4.48
N TRP A 10 0.27 6.05 -4.38
CA TRP A 10 1.33 5.45 -5.20
C TRP A 10 0.81 4.33 -6.09
N TYR A 11 1.33 4.29 -7.32
CA TYR A 11 1.30 3.08 -8.13
C TYR A 11 2.28 2.03 -7.58
N ILE A 12 1.94 0.77 -7.75
CA ILE A 12 2.81 -0.37 -7.43
C ILE A 12 3.16 -1.07 -8.74
N ASP A 13 4.44 -1.05 -9.11
CA ASP A 13 4.94 -1.69 -10.32
C ASP A 13 5.55 -3.05 -9.97
N ILE A 14 4.91 -4.12 -10.44
CA ILE A 14 5.38 -5.50 -10.29
C ILE A 14 6.13 -5.91 -11.56
N ARG A 15 7.32 -6.50 -11.40
CA ARG A 15 8.15 -6.99 -12.50
C ARG A 15 8.43 -8.48 -12.36
N ALA A 16 8.59 -9.17 -13.48
CA ALA A 16 9.05 -10.55 -13.49
C ALA A 16 10.51 -10.62 -13.04
N ASN A 17 10.88 -11.65 -12.30
CA ASN A 17 12.26 -11.90 -11.92
C ASN A 17 12.88 -12.99 -12.83
N GLY A 18 13.59 -12.56 -13.88
CA GLY A 18 14.32 -13.46 -14.78
C GLY A 18 13.45 -14.29 -15.75
N ALA A 19 12.14 -14.10 -15.75
CA ALA A 19 11.19 -14.80 -16.62
C ALA A 19 10.41 -13.84 -17.54
N SER A 20 9.74 -14.40 -18.56
CA SER A 20 8.85 -13.66 -19.47
C SER A 20 7.46 -13.36 -18.89
N TYR A 21 7.17 -13.89 -17.70
CA TYR A 21 5.89 -13.74 -17.01
C TYR A 21 6.11 -13.34 -15.55
N ILE A 22 5.12 -12.66 -14.96
CA ILE A 22 5.10 -12.37 -13.53
C ILE A 22 4.53 -13.59 -12.80
N SER A 23 5.33 -14.23 -11.96
CA SER A 23 4.87 -15.32 -11.11
C SER A 23 4.03 -14.79 -9.94
N LEU A 24 3.29 -15.68 -9.27
CA LEU A 24 2.60 -15.31 -8.03
C LEU A 24 3.59 -14.88 -6.94
N ALA A 25 4.79 -15.48 -6.90
CA ALA A 25 5.85 -15.10 -5.97
C ALA A 25 6.31 -13.66 -6.24
N ASP A 26 6.62 -13.31 -7.49
CA ASP A 26 6.98 -11.95 -7.90
C ASP A 26 5.91 -10.95 -7.45
N PHE A 27 4.64 -11.30 -7.71
CA PHE A 27 3.50 -10.45 -7.37
C PHE A 27 3.37 -10.21 -5.88
N PHE A 28 3.24 -11.26 -5.06
CA PHE A 28 2.95 -11.10 -3.64
C PHE A 28 4.15 -10.53 -2.86
N GLN A 29 5.38 -10.90 -3.21
CA GLN A 29 6.56 -10.36 -2.54
C GLN A 29 6.75 -8.87 -2.82
N GLN A 30 6.63 -8.45 -4.09
CA GLN A 30 6.78 -7.04 -4.44
C GLN A 30 5.59 -6.21 -3.97
N LEU A 31 4.37 -6.76 -3.99
CA LEU A 31 3.19 -6.10 -3.41
C LEU A 31 3.37 -5.89 -1.91
N PHE A 32 3.79 -6.93 -1.17
CA PHE A 32 4.07 -6.82 0.25
C PHE A 32 5.16 -5.78 0.53
N ALA A 33 6.29 -5.85 -0.17
CA ALA A 33 7.39 -4.90 0.01
C ALA A 33 6.94 -3.44 -0.27
N ALA A 34 6.11 -3.23 -1.29
CA ALA A 34 5.59 -1.92 -1.63
C ALA A 34 4.61 -1.39 -0.57
N LEU A 35 3.75 -2.24 0.01
CA LEU A 35 2.79 -1.85 1.05
C LEU A 35 3.44 -1.70 2.43
N ASN A 36 4.47 -2.50 2.72
CA ASN A 36 5.21 -2.48 3.99
C ASN A 36 6.20 -1.30 4.08
N LYS A 37 6.39 -0.54 3.01
CA LYS A 37 7.30 0.61 2.98
C LYS A 37 6.81 1.73 3.91
N PRO A 38 7.66 2.26 4.82
CA PRO A 38 7.39 3.49 5.56
C PRO A 38 7.17 4.68 4.62
N ILE A 39 6.26 5.57 4.98
CA ILE A 39 6.05 6.82 4.26
C ILE A 39 7.05 7.88 4.75
N SER A 40 7.34 8.87 3.91
CA SER A 40 8.15 10.02 4.33
C SER A 40 7.33 11.04 5.12
N LYS A 41 8.02 11.97 5.79
CA LYS A 41 7.37 13.11 6.46
C LYS A 41 6.56 13.97 5.48
N TYR A 42 7.03 14.12 4.24
CA TYR A 42 6.33 14.89 3.20
C TYR A 42 5.10 14.16 2.66
N ASP A 43 5.09 12.83 2.67
CA ASP A 43 3.88 12.07 2.35
C ASP A 43 2.80 12.26 3.42
N TYR A 44 3.18 12.49 4.67
CA TYR A 44 2.26 12.67 5.81
C TYR A 44 1.79 14.12 5.99
N TYR A 45 2.69 15.09 5.79
CA TYR A 45 2.40 16.52 5.84
C TYR A 45 2.43 17.10 4.42
N ASN A 46 1.27 17.07 3.76
CA ASN A 46 1.05 17.64 2.43
C ASN A 46 -0.30 18.39 2.38
N ASN A 47 -0.64 18.92 1.21
CA ASN A 47 -1.86 19.69 1.01
C ASN A 47 -3.13 18.84 0.79
N GLU A 48 -2.98 17.53 0.60
CA GLU A 48 -4.08 16.59 0.35
C GLU A 48 -4.61 15.94 1.64
N LEU A 49 -3.75 15.77 2.64
CA LEU A 49 -4.11 15.24 3.95
C LEU A 49 -4.35 16.41 4.90
N ASP A 50 -5.56 16.53 5.43
CA ASP A 50 -5.86 17.45 6.52
C ASP A 50 -5.57 16.81 7.90
N ASP A 51 -5.93 17.51 8.97
CA ASP A 51 -5.73 17.03 10.33
C ASP A 51 -6.61 15.81 10.66
N GLU A 52 -7.81 15.72 10.09
CA GLU A 52 -8.71 14.59 10.30
C GLU A 52 -8.14 13.32 9.65
N ASP A 53 -7.68 13.42 8.40
CA ASP A 53 -7.03 12.32 7.69
C ASP A 53 -5.77 11.82 8.41
N ARG A 54 -4.95 12.74 8.93
CA ARG A 54 -3.77 12.41 9.74
C ARG A 54 -4.16 11.71 11.04
N ASN A 55 -5.22 12.14 11.71
CA ASN A 55 -5.71 11.48 12.93
C ASN A 55 -6.22 10.06 12.64
N ILE A 56 -6.96 9.88 11.54
CA ILE A 56 -7.41 8.54 11.09
C ILE A 56 -6.21 7.65 10.78
N LEU A 57 -5.23 8.14 10.00
CA LEU A 57 -4.02 7.38 9.66
C LEU A 57 -3.24 7.00 10.91
N THR A 58 -3.09 7.92 11.87
CA THR A 58 -2.43 7.65 13.16
C THR A 58 -3.15 6.52 13.90
N HIS A 59 -4.48 6.54 13.96
CA HIS A 59 -5.25 5.50 14.61
C HIS A 59 -5.07 4.14 13.93
N ILE A 60 -5.12 4.08 12.59
CA ILE A 60 -4.91 2.84 11.83
C ILE A 60 -3.50 2.29 12.03
N TYR A 61 -2.47 3.16 11.97
CA TYR A 61 -1.09 2.81 12.26
C TYR A 61 -0.94 2.19 13.66
N LEU A 62 -1.49 2.85 14.69
CA LEU A 62 -1.41 2.36 16.07
C LEU A 62 -2.12 1.02 16.26
N ASN A 63 -3.26 0.82 15.59
CA ASN A 63 -3.99 -0.45 15.63
C ASN A 63 -3.26 -1.58 14.88
N ARG A 64 -2.52 -1.26 13.81
CA ARG A 64 -1.70 -2.25 13.08
C ARG A 64 -0.53 -2.71 13.93
N CYS A 65 0.15 -1.79 14.60
CA CYS A 65 1.40 -2.06 15.31
C CYS A 65 1.21 -3.00 16.50
N ARG A 66 1.91 -4.14 16.48
CA ARG A 66 1.84 -5.17 17.54
C ARG A 66 2.99 -5.09 18.54
N SER A 67 4.04 -4.35 18.21
CA SER A 67 5.24 -4.21 19.04
C SER A 67 5.79 -2.79 19.02
N GLN A 68 6.76 -2.49 19.88
CA GLN A 68 7.42 -1.18 19.89
C GLN A 68 8.32 -1.00 18.67
N GLU A 69 8.94 -2.08 18.18
CA GLU A 69 9.76 -2.09 16.97
C GLU A 69 8.90 -1.68 15.76
N GLU A 70 7.70 -2.24 15.61
CA GLU A 70 6.80 -1.83 14.53
C GLU A 70 6.34 -0.37 14.66
N LYS A 71 6.23 0.16 15.88
CA LYS A 71 5.90 1.58 16.09
C LYS A 71 7.02 2.49 15.63
N GLN A 72 8.28 2.10 15.83
CA GLN A 72 9.46 2.86 15.41
C GLN A 72 9.58 2.96 13.88
N GLU A 73 9.00 2.02 13.14
CA GLU A 73 8.95 2.09 11.67
C GLU A 73 7.98 3.15 11.15
N GLY A 74 7.10 3.68 12.01
CA GLY A 74 6.13 4.72 11.67
C GLY A 74 4.98 4.25 10.78
N VAL A 75 4.31 5.23 10.15
CA VAL A 75 3.20 4.99 9.22
C VAL A 75 3.74 4.36 7.94
N LYS A 76 3.08 3.29 7.48
CA LYS A 76 3.39 2.58 6.24
C LYS A 76 2.34 2.82 5.18
N ARG A 77 2.67 2.54 3.94
CA ARG A 77 1.71 2.66 2.82
C ARG A 77 0.46 1.79 3.01
N VAL A 78 0.58 0.64 3.66
CA VAL A 78 -0.56 -0.23 4.00
C VAL A 78 -1.60 0.47 4.89
N ASP A 79 -1.19 1.44 5.72
CA ASP A 79 -2.08 2.15 6.65
C ASP A 79 -3.09 3.04 5.90
N PHE A 80 -2.77 3.46 4.67
CA PHE A 80 -3.70 4.16 3.78
C PHE A 80 -4.87 3.28 3.31
N LEU A 81 -4.77 1.95 3.43
CA LEU A 81 -5.89 1.05 3.16
C LEU A 81 -6.98 1.12 4.25
N ARG A 82 -6.71 1.79 5.38
CA ARG A 82 -7.66 2.03 6.48
C ARG A 82 -8.35 0.73 6.96
N GLY A 83 -7.54 -0.31 7.18
CA GLY A 83 -8.01 -1.62 7.63
C GLY A 83 -8.52 -2.55 6.52
N LYS A 84 -8.67 -2.08 5.28
CA LYS A 84 -9.09 -2.90 4.14
C LYS A 84 -7.92 -3.67 3.54
N ILE A 85 -7.46 -4.68 4.26
CA ILE A 85 -6.21 -5.41 3.96
C ILE A 85 -6.44 -6.82 3.38
N GLU A 86 -7.69 -7.27 3.28
CA GLU A 86 -7.99 -8.57 2.69
C GLU A 86 -7.82 -8.50 1.17
N TRP A 87 -7.01 -9.39 0.60
CA TRP A 87 -6.82 -9.45 -0.84
C TRP A 87 -8.03 -10.10 -1.52
N MET A 88 -8.69 -9.36 -2.42
CA MET A 88 -9.90 -9.82 -3.12
C MET A 88 -9.67 -9.99 -4.63
N GLY A 89 -8.42 -9.98 -5.07
CA GLY A 89 -8.07 -10.11 -6.48
C GLY A 89 -7.69 -8.80 -7.17
N LEU A 90 -7.62 -8.89 -8.50
CA LEU A 90 -7.30 -7.80 -9.40
C LEU A 90 -8.46 -7.59 -10.37
N VAL A 91 -8.70 -6.33 -10.73
CA VAL A 91 -9.67 -5.96 -11.76
C VAL A 91 -8.96 -5.18 -12.85
N ALA A 92 -9.19 -5.54 -14.12
CA ALA A 92 -8.64 -4.81 -15.25
C ALA A 92 -9.12 -3.34 -15.20
N GLY A 93 -8.17 -2.41 -15.25
CA GLY A 93 -8.42 -0.97 -15.33
C GLY A 93 -8.19 -0.42 -16.73
N LYS A 94 -8.03 0.90 -16.83
CA LYS A 94 -7.68 1.58 -18.09
C LYS A 94 -6.16 1.53 -18.34
N ASN A 95 -5.75 1.68 -19.60
CA ASN A 95 -4.35 1.85 -20.01
C ASN A 95 -3.41 0.72 -19.52
N GLY A 96 -3.89 -0.53 -19.50
CA GLY A 96 -3.10 -1.68 -19.07
C GLY A 96 -2.78 -1.74 -17.56
N MET A 97 -3.43 -0.90 -16.75
CA MET A 97 -3.29 -0.92 -15.29
C MET A 97 -4.29 -1.89 -14.65
N TRP A 98 -3.93 -2.38 -13.46
CA TRP A 98 -4.77 -3.28 -12.67
C TRP A 98 -5.18 -2.61 -11.38
N ARG A 99 -6.47 -2.68 -11.03
CA ARG A 99 -6.97 -2.24 -9.74
C ARG A 99 -6.82 -3.37 -8.73
N LEU A 100 -6.11 -3.11 -7.63
CA LEU A 100 -6.13 -4.00 -6.47
C LEU A 100 -7.49 -3.90 -5.79
N LYS A 101 -8.15 -5.03 -5.56
CA LYS A 101 -9.40 -5.08 -4.79
C LYS A 101 -9.09 -5.52 -3.37
N THR A 102 -9.54 -4.75 -2.39
CA THR A 102 -9.50 -5.13 -0.98
C THR A 102 -10.87 -5.01 -0.31
N ALA A 103 -11.10 -5.80 0.74
CA ALA A 103 -12.26 -5.72 1.62
C ALA A 103 -11.83 -5.12 2.97
#